data_AF-A0A4Y2FL77-F1
#
_entry.id   AF-A0A4Y2FL77-F1
#
_cell.length_a   1.000
_cell.length_b   1.000
_cell.length_c   1.000
_cell.angle_alpha   90.00
_cell.angle_beta   90.00
_cell.angle_gamma   90.00
#
_symmetry.space_group_name_H-M   'P 1'
#
loop_
_entity.id
_entity.type
_entity.pdbx_description
1 polymer ?
#
loop_
_entity_poly.entity_id
_entity_poly.type
_entity_poly.pdbx_seq_one_letter_code
_entity_poly.pdbx_strand_id
1 'polypeptide(L)'
;MDVDSFEFLLEEIQLIIKRMDTYMGQCISAGERLALTLRYLATGETQTSLSFQFRIAQNTISGKIPAECMDISQVLQNEFMKVPDCPEEGRKVAIYFLGIWNIPMCSGALDGKHISITPPPKSGSAYYNYKHICSIVLMTLVDAELKLFFYVDIGTNGRVSDGGVREKCTLNQRLHAAELDLPGLENIPGTNIAVP
;
A
#
# COMPACT_ATOMS: atom_id res chain seq x y z
N MET A 1 2.48 -10.75 -13.55
CA MET A 1 3.40 -11.34 -12.56
C MET A 1 4.08 -12.48 -13.27
N ASP A 2 5.40 -12.40 -13.39
CA ASP A 2 6.25 -13.49 -13.82
C ASP A 2 6.34 -14.58 -12.74
N VAL A 3 6.93 -15.72 -13.11
CA VAL A 3 7.01 -16.91 -12.24
C VAL A 3 7.86 -16.61 -11.01
N ASP A 4 9.00 -15.94 -11.18
CA ASP A 4 9.93 -15.67 -10.08
C ASP A 4 9.29 -14.79 -9.00
N SER A 5 8.55 -13.75 -9.41
CA SER A 5 7.80 -12.90 -8.48
C SER A 5 6.70 -13.65 -7.74
N PHE A 6 6.06 -14.63 -8.40
CA PHE A 6 5.03 -15.45 -7.76
C PHE A 6 5.63 -16.40 -6.73
N GLU A 7 6.72 -17.10 -7.09
CA GLU A 7 7.41 -18.02 -6.18
C GLU A 7 8.00 -17.27 -4.99
N PHE A 8 8.60 -16.10 -5.21
CA PHE A 8 9.07 -15.23 -4.12
C PHE A 8 7.95 -14.91 -3.12
N LEU A 9 6.80 -14.43 -3.61
CA LEU A 9 5.67 -14.11 -2.75
C LEU A 9 5.11 -15.34 -2.05
N LEU A 10 5.07 -16.49 -2.75
CA LEU A 10 4.63 -17.76 -2.19
C LEU A 10 5.55 -18.22 -1.06
N GLU A 11 6.86 -18.11 -1.23
CA GLU A 11 7.86 -18.47 -0.22
C GLU A 11 7.71 -17.66 1.07
N GLU A 12 7.44 -16.37 0.94
CA GLU A 12 7.25 -15.47 2.08
C GLU A 12 5.92 -15.74 2.82
N ILE A 13 4.85 -16.01 2.08
CA ILE A 13 3.51 -16.13 2.67
C ILE A 13 3.14 -17.56 3.09
N GLN A 14 3.74 -18.59 2.48
CA GLN A 14 3.29 -19.98 2.64
C GLN A 14 3.20 -20.41 4.10
N LEU A 15 4.10 -19.95 4.97
CA LEU A 15 4.11 -20.33 6.38
C LEU A 15 2.87 -19.80 7.13
N ILE A 16 2.32 -18.67 6.69
CA ILE A 16 1.14 -18.03 7.28
C ILE A 16 -0.14 -18.64 6.71
N ILE A 17 -0.18 -18.87 5.39
CA ILE A 17 -1.41 -19.34 4.74
C ILE A 17 -1.54 -20.87 4.73
N LYS A 18 -0.51 -21.64 5.10
CA LYS A 18 -0.55 -23.10 5.14
C LYS A 18 -1.69 -23.59 6.02
N ARG A 19 -2.44 -24.57 5.51
CA ARG A 19 -3.48 -25.27 6.26
C ARG A 19 -3.14 -26.74 6.31
N MET A 20 -3.79 -27.44 7.23
CA MET A 20 -3.64 -28.86 7.42
C MET A 20 -4.81 -29.59 6.78
N ASP A 21 -4.51 -30.75 6.21
CA ASP A 21 -5.53 -31.69 5.77
C ASP A 21 -6.34 -32.18 6.97
N THR A 22 -7.61 -32.47 6.72
CA THR A 22 -8.51 -33.04 7.73
C THR A 22 -8.99 -34.39 7.29
N TYR A 23 -9.54 -35.18 8.22
CA TYR A 23 -10.21 -36.44 7.88
C TYR A 23 -11.37 -36.27 6.89
N MET A 24 -11.93 -35.05 6.77
CA MET A 24 -13.03 -34.74 5.86
C MET A 24 -12.58 -34.18 4.50
N GLY A 25 -11.28 -34.07 4.23
CA GLY A 25 -10.75 -33.65 2.93
C GLY A 25 -9.39 -32.96 2.97
N GLN A 26 -8.75 -32.92 1.80
CA GLN A 26 -7.52 -32.18 1.55
C GLN A 26 -7.77 -30.67 1.60
N CYS A 27 -6.83 -29.94 2.18
CA CYS A 27 -6.86 -28.50 2.18
C CYS A 27 -6.43 -27.93 0.82
N ILE A 28 -6.94 -26.75 0.47
CA ILE A 28 -6.48 -26.03 -0.71
C ILE A 28 -5.04 -25.59 -0.47
N SER A 29 -4.15 -25.88 -1.41
CA SER A 29 -2.73 -25.58 -1.26
C SER A 29 -2.47 -24.07 -1.13
N ALA A 30 -1.35 -23.71 -0.51
CA ALA A 30 -0.94 -22.31 -0.37
C ALA A 30 -0.83 -21.61 -1.75
N GLY A 31 -0.21 -22.30 -2.72
CA GLY A 31 -0.07 -21.79 -4.09
C GLY A 31 -1.41 -21.54 -4.79
N GLU A 32 -2.36 -22.48 -4.71
CA GLU A 32 -3.69 -22.29 -5.31
C GLU A 32 -4.45 -21.13 -4.66
N ARG A 33 -4.36 -20.97 -3.34
CA ARG A 33 -5.01 -19.85 -2.62
C ARG A 33 -4.40 -18.50 -2.98
N LEU A 34 -3.08 -18.44 -3.10
CA LEU A 34 -2.38 -17.25 -3.54
C LEU A 34 -2.76 -16.91 -4.99
N ALA A 35 -2.73 -17.90 -5.89
CA ALA A 35 -3.13 -17.71 -7.28
C ALA A 35 -4.58 -17.24 -7.43
N LEU A 36 -5.51 -17.83 -6.67
CA LEU A 36 -6.91 -17.39 -6.61
C LEU A 36 -7.02 -15.91 -6.19
N THR A 37 -6.36 -15.53 -5.11
CA THR A 37 -6.41 -14.17 -4.56
C THR A 37 -5.79 -13.16 -5.54
N LEU A 38 -4.61 -13.46 -6.08
CA LEU A 38 -3.96 -12.59 -7.06
C LEU A 38 -4.77 -12.46 -8.35
N ARG A 39 -5.41 -13.56 -8.81
CA ARG A 39 -6.30 -13.52 -9.96
C ARG A 39 -7.46 -12.57 -9.71
N TYR A 40 -8.11 -12.66 -8.56
CA TYR A 40 -9.19 -11.75 -8.17
C TYR A 40 -8.74 -10.29 -8.17
N LEU A 41 -7.58 -10.00 -7.55
CA LEU A 41 -7.04 -8.63 -7.45
C LEU A 41 -6.66 -8.06 -8.83
N ALA A 42 -6.12 -8.88 -9.72
CA ALA A 42 -5.66 -8.44 -11.04
C ALA A 42 -6.81 -8.20 -12.02
N THR A 43 -7.86 -9.02 -11.99
CA THR A 43 -8.94 -8.98 -13.00
C THR A 43 -10.24 -8.35 -12.50
N GLY A 44 -10.48 -8.34 -11.19
CA GLY A 44 -11.77 -7.94 -10.63
C GLY A 44 -12.92 -8.88 -11.02
N GLU A 45 -12.62 -10.13 -11.40
CA GLU A 45 -13.63 -11.12 -11.76
C GLU A 45 -14.58 -11.43 -10.60
N THR A 46 -15.81 -11.84 -10.92
CA THR A 46 -16.78 -12.25 -9.90
C THR A 46 -16.32 -13.53 -9.21
N GLN A 47 -16.62 -13.66 -7.91
CA GLN A 47 -16.30 -14.88 -7.16
C GLN A 47 -16.99 -16.12 -7.74
N THR A 48 -18.15 -15.96 -8.40
CA THR A 48 -18.81 -17.02 -9.15
C THR A 48 -17.96 -17.50 -10.33
N SER A 49 -17.38 -16.60 -11.12
CA SER A 49 -16.45 -16.96 -12.21
C SER A 49 -15.24 -17.73 -11.67
N LEU A 50 -14.63 -17.21 -10.60
CA LEU A 50 -13.48 -17.85 -9.96
C LEU A 50 -13.82 -19.23 -9.38
N SER A 51 -15.05 -19.40 -8.86
CA SER A 51 -15.50 -20.69 -8.32
C SER A 51 -15.48 -21.79 -9.37
N PHE A 52 -15.85 -21.49 -10.61
CA PHE A 52 -15.81 -22.45 -11.71
C PHE A 52 -14.37 -22.74 -12.17
N GLN A 53 -13.52 -21.71 -12.24
CA GLN A 53 -12.13 -21.85 -12.70
C GLN A 53 -11.27 -22.65 -11.72
N PHE A 54 -11.34 -22.31 -10.44
CA PHE A 54 -10.54 -22.95 -9.38
C PHE A 54 -11.24 -24.15 -8.73
N ARG A 55 -12.52 -24.40 -9.07
CA ARG A 55 -13.36 -25.46 -8.47
C ARG A 55 -13.48 -25.34 -6.95
N ILE A 56 -13.49 -24.11 -6.44
CA ILE A 56 -13.64 -23.79 -5.02
C ILE A 56 -15.01 -23.13 -4.84
N ALA A 57 -15.78 -23.55 -3.82
CA ALA A 57 -17.09 -22.97 -3.57
C ALA A 57 -17.03 -21.46 -3.30
N GLN A 58 -18.00 -20.70 -3.82
CA GLN A 58 -18.00 -19.23 -3.74
C GLN A 58 -18.02 -18.69 -2.30
N ASN A 59 -18.69 -19.37 -1.38
CA ASN A 59 -18.67 -19.05 0.05
C ASN A 59 -17.25 -19.18 0.66
N THR A 60 -16.49 -20.19 0.26
CA THR A 60 -15.09 -20.35 0.67
C THR A 60 -14.23 -19.22 0.10
N ILE A 61 -14.37 -18.91 -1.20
CA ILE A 61 -13.65 -17.80 -1.85
C ILE A 61 -13.91 -16.47 -1.12
N SER A 62 -15.17 -16.18 -0.77
CA SER A 62 -15.56 -14.96 -0.09
C SER A 62 -14.84 -14.73 1.24
N GLY A 63 -14.55 -15.80 1.99
CA GLY A 63 -13.80 -15.69 3.25
C GLY A 63 -12.29 -15.68 3.05
N LYS A 64 -11.80 -16.31 1.97
CA LYS A 64 -10.38 -16.46 1.68
C LYS A 64 -9.75 -15.19 1.13
N ILE A 65 -10.38 -14.54 0.16
CA ILE A 65 -9.79 -13.34 -0.46
C ILE A 65 -9.42 -12.27 0.58
N PRO A 66 -10.31 -11.85 1.51
CA PRO A 66 -9.96 -10.81 2.49
C PRO A 66 -8.88 -11.25 3.48
N ALA A 67 -8.91 -12.50 3.92
CA ALA A 67 -7.93 -13.05 4.86
C ALA A 67 -6.54 -13.11 4.21
N GLU A 68 -6.46 -13.63 3.00
CA GLU A 68 -5.21 -13.71 2.26
C GLU A 68 -4.67 -12.33 1.89
N CYS A 69 -5.52 -11.35 1.54
CA CYS A 69 -5.08 -9.97 1.35
C CYS A 69 -4.44 -9.37 2.63
N MET A 70 -4.96 -9.73 3.80
CA MET A 70 -4.41 -9.28 5.08
C MET A 70 -3.05 -9.93 5.34
N ASP A 71 -2.93 -11.25 5.11
CA ASP A 71 -1.69 -11.99 5.23
C ASP A 71 -0.61 -11.46 4.27
N ILE A 72 -0.97 -11.25 2.99
CA ILE A 72 -0.09 -10.65 1.97
C ILE A 72 0.36 -9.27 2.41
N SER A 73 -0.58 -8.43 2.86
CA SER A 73 -0.26 -7.08 3.32
C SER A 73 0.77 -7.17 4.44
N GLN A 74 0.51 -7.94 5.49
CA GLN A 74 1.38 -8.08 6.67
C GLN A 74 2.82 -8.48 6.32
N VAL A 75 2.99 -9.45 5.42
CA VAL A 75 4.31 -9.90 4.96
C VAL A 75 5.04 -8.77 4.23
N LEU A 76 4.37 -8.14 3.27
CA LEU A 76 4.96 -7.11 2.42
C LEU A 76 5.24 -5.80 3.17
N GLN A 77 4.52 -5.50 4.26
CA GLN A 77 4.75 -4.28 5.03
C GLN A 77 6.20 -4.19 5.50
N ASN A 78 6.77 -5.30 6.00
CA ASN A 78 8.12 -5.30 6.55
C ASN A 78 9.19 -5.02 5.49
N GLU A 79 8.94 -5.40 4.24
CA GLU A 79 9.88 -5.23 3.15
C GLU A 79 9.76 -3.84 2.50
N PHE A 80 8.52 -3.41 2.23
CA PHE A 80 8.22 -2.23 1.42
C PHE A 80 7.80 -0.99 2.22
N MET A 81 7.46 -1.12 3.51
CA MET A 81 7.17 0.02 4.39
C MET A 81 8.28 0.22 5.41
N LYS A 82 9.24 1.09 5.09
CA LYS A 82 10.40 1.38 5.93
C LYS A 82 10.59 2.88 6.05
N VAL A 83 10.42 3.41 7.24
CA VAL A 83 10.75 4.81 7.54
C VAL A 83 12.25 4.90 7.80
N PRO A 84 12.96 5.95 7.34
CA PRO A 84 14.34 6.17 7.75
C PRO A 84 14.45 6.23 9.28
N ASP A 85 15.31 5.39 9.85
CA ASP A 85 15.43 5.25 11.31
C ASP A 85 16.44 6.25 11.92
N CYS A 86 17.16 6.99 11.06
CA CYS A 86 18.12 8.00 11.49
C CYS A 86 18.32 9.12 10.45
N PRO A 87 18.86 10.28 10.86
CA PRO A 87 19.10 11.41 9.95
C PRO A 87 20.01 11.08 8.76
N GLU A 88 20.96 10.15 8.92
CA GLU A 88 21.85 9.74 7.83
C GLU A 88 21.10 9.01 6.71
N GLU A 89 20.10 8.17 7.06
CA GLU A 89 19.24 7.52 6.07
C GLU A 89 18.32 8.53 5.38
N GLY A 90 17.77 9.49 6.13
CA GLY A 90 17.03 10.62 5.55
C GLY A 90 17.88 11.43 4.57
N ARG A 91 19.17 11.65 4.89
CA ARG A 91 20.10 12.32 3.98
C ARG A 91 20.35 11.53 2.70
N LYS A 92 20.44 10.19 2.77
CA LYS A 92 20.56 9.33 1.58
C LYS A 92 19.35 9.54 0.66
N VAL A 93 18.13 9.56 1.22
CA VAL A 93 16.90 9.81 0.45
C VAL A 93 17.00 11.15 -0.29
N ALA A 94 17.41 12.23 0.38
CA ALA A 94 17.60 13.54 -0.25
C ALA A 94 18.66 13.53 -1.37
N ILE A 95 19.75 12.78 -1.21
CA ILE A 95 20.77 12.61 -2.26
C ILE A 95 20.17 11.88 -3.47
N TYR A 96 19.38 10.82 -3.26
CA TYR A 96 18.72 10.12 -4.35
C TYR A 96 17.71 11.01 -5.07
N PHE A 97 16.92 11.81 -4.35
CA PHE A 97 16.01 12.78 -4.97
C PHE A 97 16.74 13.82 -5.80
N LEU A 98 17.89 14.32 -5.33
CA LEU A 98 18.73 15.22 -6.10
C LEU A 98 19.28 14.53 -7.36
N GLY A 99 19.76 13.29 -7.25
CA GLY A 99 20.34 12.55 -8.38
C GLY A 99 19.32 12.16 -9.45
N ILE A 100 18.13 11.73 -9.06
CA ILE A 100 17.10 11.20 -9.98
C ILE A 100 16.17 12.31 -10.49
N TRP A 101 15.72 13.18 -9.58
CA TRP A 101 14.67 14.16 -9.85
C TRP A 101 15.17 15.61 -9.85
N ASN A 102 16.44 15.83 -9.53
CA ASN A 102 17.02 17.17 -9.36
C ASN A 102 16.29 18.03 -8.31
N ILE A 103 15.78 17.38 -7.27
CA ILE A 103 15.12 18.05 -6.13
C ILE A 103 16.04 17.95 -4.92
N PRO A 104 16.74 19.02 -4.55
CA PRO A 104 17.60 19.01 -3.37
C PRO A 104 16.78 18.92 -2.09
N MET A 105 17.35 18.29 -1.05
CA MET A 105 16.77 18.26 0.31
C MET A 105 15.35 17.67 0.40
N CYS A 106 14.97 16.81 -0.55
CA CYS A 106 13.67 16.15 -0.52
C CYS A 106 13.74 14.83 0.28
N SER A 107 12.97 14.75 1.35
CA SER A 107 12.93 13.57 2.24
C SER A 107 11.80 12.59 1.89
N GLY A 108 11.08 12.82 0.79
CA GLY A 108 9.97 11.99 0.34
C GLY A 108 8.96 12.76 -0.50
N ALA A 109 8.25 12.06 -1.37
CA ALA A 109 7.18 12.61 -2.19
C ALA A 109 5.81 12.15 -1.66
N LEU A 110 4.96 13.10 -1.27
CA LEU A 110 3.62 12.83 -0.74
C LEU A 110 2.58 13.08 -1.84
N ASP A 111 1.76 12.08 -2.15
CA ASP A 111 0.65 12.24 -3.09
C ASP A 111 -0.55 11.35 -2.75
N GLY A 112 -1.73 11.77 -3.22
CA GLY A 112 -3.01 11.10 -3.03
C GLY A 112 -3.49 10.39 -4.30
N LYS A 113 -3.89 9.12 -4.17
CA LYS A 113 -4.52 8.34 -5.24
C LYS A 113 -5.96 7.98 -4.89
N HIS A 114 -6.89 8.28 -5.81
CA HIS A 114 -8.26 7.80 -5.70
C HIS A 114 -8.36 6.32 -6.09
N ILE A 115 -8.83 5.50 -5.16
CA ILE A 115 -9.17 4.08 -5.38
C ILE A 115 -10.68 3.98 -5.55
N SER A 116 -11.12 3.60 -6.75
CA SER A 116 -12.54 3.41 -7.04
C SER A 116 -13.14 2.31 -6.17
N ILE A 117 -14.32 2.57 -5.62
CA ILE A 117 -15.06 1.60 -4.81
C ILE A 117 -16.52 1.57 -5.22
N THR A 118 -17.17 0.43 -4.95
CA THR A 118 -18.62 0.41 -4.78
C THR A 118 -18.94 1.01 -3.41
N PRO A 119 -19.61 2.17 -3.33
CA PRO A 119 -19.86 2.81 -2.04
C PRO A 119 -20.81 1.95 -1.20
N PRO A 120 -20.67 1.94 0.14
CA PRO A 120 -21.62 1.27 1.02
C PRO A 120 -23.05 1.76 0.79
N PRO A 121 -24.07 0.92 1.04
CA PRO A 121 -25.47 1.35 0.94
C PRO A 121 -25.74 2.59 1.79
N LYS A 122 -26.62 3.47 1.31
CA LYS A 122 -27.03 4.71 2.01
C LYS A 122 -25.91 5.74 2.25
N SER A 123 -24.81 5.67 1.50
CA SER A 123 -23.69 6.64 1.61
C SER A 123 -23.94 7.99 0.92
N GLY A 124 -25.03 8.15 0.16
CA GLY A 124 -25.30 9.36 -0.61
C GLY A 124 -24.14 9.75 -1.54
N SER A 125 -23.78 11.04 -1.57
CA SER A 125 -22.64 11.57 -2.33
C SER A 125 -21.35 11.65 -1.52
N ALA A 126 -21.27 10.92 -0.40
CA ALA A 126 -20.09 10.93 0.46
C ALA A 126 -18.85 10.61 -0.39
N TYR A 127 -18.79 9.45 -1.03
CA TYR A 127 -17.62 8.97 -1.79
C TYR A 127 -17.48 9.56 -3.20
N TYR A 128 -18.44 10.37 -3.64
CA TYR A 128 -18.47 10.90 -5.00
C TYR A 128 -17.50 12.07 -5.14
N ASN A 129 -16.51 11.91 -6.02
CA ASN A 129 -15.42 12.87 -6.19
C ASN A 129 -15.57 13.72 -7.46
N TYR A 130 -14.63 14.64 -7.67
CA TYR A 130 -14.61 15.52 -8.84
C TYR A 130 -14.36 14.79 -10.17
N LYS A 131 -13.85 13.55 -10.13
CA LYS A 131 -13.68 12.68 -11.31
C LYS A 131 -14.94 11.90 -11.66
N HIS A 132 -16.08 12.26 -11.06
CA HIS A 132 -17.38 11.64 -11.28
C HIS A 132 -17.43 10.14 -10.93
N ILE A 133 -16.58 9.69 -10.00
CA ILE A 133 -16.54 8.32 -9.50
C ILE A 133 -16.71 8.28 -7.98
N CYS A 134 -17.14 7.14 -7.46
CA CYS A 134 -17.09 6.86 -6.01
C CYS A 134 -15.73 6.27 -5.65
N SER A 135 -15.02 6.87 -4.71
CA SER A 135 -13.67 6.45 -4.35
C SER A 135 -13.33 6.68 -2.87
N ILE A 136 -12.27 6.03 -2.42
CA ILE A 136 -11.50 6.39 -1.22
C ILE A 136 -10.14 6.95 -1.65
N VAL A 137 -9.49 7.71 -0.76
CA VAL A 137 -8.14 8.22 -0.94
C VAL A 137 -7.15 7.26 -0.29
N LEU A 138 -6.10 6.94 -1.04
CA LEU A 138 -4.85 6.36 -0.62
C LEU A 138 -3.81 7.48 -0.63
N MET A 139 -3.33 7.91 0.54
CA MET A 139 -2.28 8.92 0.66
C MET A 139 -0.96 8.21 0.97
N THR A 140 0.09 8.48 0.19
CA THR A 140 1.37 7.78 0.33
C THR A 140 2.54 8.73 0.29
N LEU A 141 3.51 8.53 1.19
CA LEU A 141 4.83 9.14 1.14
C LEU A 141 5.81 8.09 0.62
N VAL A 142 6.50 8.39 -0.49
CA VAL A 142 7.43 7.45 -1.15
C VAL A 142 8.84 8.00 -1.24
N ASP A 143 9.79 7.07 -1.41
CA ASP A 143 11.19 7.38 -1.67
C ASP A 143 11.44 7.84 -3.12
N ALA A 144 12.68 8.23 -3.40
CA ALA A 144 13.08 8.73 -4.72
C ALA A 144 12.99 7.66 -5.82
N GLU A 145 13.18 6.37 -5.50
CA GLU A 145 13.13 5.30 -6.48
C GLU A 145 11.72 4.73 -6.69
N LEU A 146 10.72 5.22 -5.94
CA LEU A 146 9.33 4.73 -5.95
C LEU A 146 9.21 3.26 -5.55
N LYS A 147 10.11 2.78 -4.70
CA LYS A 147 10.19 1.38 -4.23
C LYS A 147 9.73 1.23 -2.79
N LEU A 148 10.02 2.22 -1.93
CA LEU A 148 9.71 2.18 -0.51
C LEU A 148 8.62 3.20 -0.18
N PHE A 149 7.67 2.77 0.66
CA PHE A 149 6.65 3.62 1.23
C PHE A 149 7.05 4.00 2.64
N PHE A 150 7.29 5.28 2.89
CA PHE A 150 7.56 5.79 4.25
C PHE A 150 6.27 5.94 5.05
N TYR A 151 5.16 6.17 4.35
CA TYR A 151 3.87 6.36 5.00
C TYR A 151 2.75 5.97 4.06
N VAL A 152 1.71 5.34 4.61
CA VAL A 152 0.51 4.98 3.89
C VAL A 152 -0.70 5.25 4.79
N ASP A 153 -1.65 6.04 4.30
CA ASP A 153 -2.97 6.26 4.93
C ASP A 153 -4.08 5.95 3.93
N ILE A 154 -5.04 5.12 4.32
CA ILE A 154 -6.06 4.57 3.41
C ILE A 154 -7.44 4.71 4.04
N GLY A 155 -8.41 5.12 3.21
CA GLY A 155 -9.82 5.01 3.55
C GLY A 155 -10.51 6.34 3.81
N THR A 156 -9.77 7.44 3.75
CA THR A 156 -10.41 8.76 3.71
C THR A 156 -11.34 8.82 2.50
N ASN A 157 -12.52 9.39 2.69
CA ASN A 157 -13.51 9.52 1.64
C ASN A 157 -12.96 10.31 0.44
N GLY A 158 -13.13 9.80 -0.78
CA GLY A 158 -12.67 10.37 -2.04
C GLY A 158 -13.21 11.76 -2.41
N ARG A 159 -14.20 12.28 -1.70
CA ARG A 159 -14.63 13.70 -1.86
C ARG A 159 -13.65 14.69 -1.23
N VAL A 160 -12.87 14.25 -0.25
CA VAL A 160 -11.91 15.09 0.47
C VAL A 160 -10.71 15.38 -0.43
N SER A 161 -10.25 16.63 -0.44
CA SER A 161 -9.04 17.03 -1.17
C SER A 161 -7.77 16.54 -0.48
N ASP A 162 -6.66 16.45 -1.20
CA ASP A 162 -5.37 16.01 -0.64
C ASP A 162 -4.95 16.86 0.57
N GLY A 163 -5.18 18.17 0.53
CA GLY A 163 -4.93 19.05 1.67
C GLY A 163 -5.77 18.69 2.90
N GLY A 164 -7.04 18.32 2.70
CA GLY A 164 -7.92 17.88 3.78
C GLY A 164 -7.58 16.49 4.33
N VAL A 165 -7.02 15.61 3.50
CA VAL A 165 -6.49 14.31 3.94
C VAL A 165 -5.20 14.52 4.74
N ARG A 166 -4.27 15.33 4.22
CA ARG A 166 -3.01 15.65 4.88
C ARG A 166 -3.21 16.26 6.26
N GLU A 167 -4.16 17.18 6.42
CA GLU A 167 -4.42 17.84 7.70
C GLU A 167 -4.76 16.84 8.82
N LYS A 168 -5.44 15.75 8.47
CA LYS A 168 -5.94 14.76 9.43
C LYS A 168 -5.03 13.54 9.58
N CYS A 169 -4.08 13.33 8.68
CA CYS A 169 -3.27 12.13 8.69
C CYS A 169 -2.25 12.14 9.84
N THR A 170 -1.90 10.94 10.31
CA THR A 170 -0.94 10.76 11.42
C THR A 170 0.45 11.26 11.06
N LEU A 171 0.83 11.27 9.78
CA LEU A 171 2.09 11.86 9.31
C LEU A 171 2.16 13.35 9.65
N ASN A 172 1.11 14.12 9.38
CA ASN A 172 1.09 15.56 9.66
C ASN A 172 1.15 15.85 11.17
N GLN A 173 0.48 15.02 11.99
CA GLN A 173 0.55 15.11 13.45
C GLN A 173 1.98 14.90 13.96
N ARG A 174 2.67 13.87 13.46
CA ARG A 174 4.06 13.56 13.83
C ARG A 174 5.05 14.61 13.33
N LEU A 175 4.82 15.18 12.14
CA LEU A 175 5.61 16.31 11.63
C LEU A 175 5.51 17.52 12.57
N HIS A 176 4.30 17.87 13.02
CA HIS A 176 4.09 19.00 13.94
C HIS A 176 4.64 18.73 15.35
N ALA A 177 4.66 17.48 15.79
CA ALA A 177 5.23 17.06 17.07
C ALA A 177 6.77 16.89 17.05
N ALA A 178 7.42 17.08 15.89
CA ALA A 178 8.85 16.81 15.68
C ALA A 178 9.27 15.37 16.05
N GLU A 179 8.39 14.39 15.79
CA GLU A 179 8.59 12.97 16.07
C GLU A 179 9.12 12.18 14.85
N LEU A 180 9.62 12.90 13.84
CA LEU A 180 10.24 12.33 12.66
C LEU A 180 11.69 12.81 12.61
N ASP A 181 12.61 11.86 12.46
CA ASP A 181 14.04 12.13 12.33
C ASP A 181 14.38 12.66 10.93
N LEU A 182 13.87 13.86 10.64
CA LEU A 182 14.20 14.59 9.43
C LEU A 182 15.67 15.05 9.48
N PRO A 183 16.33 15.18 8.30
CA PRO A 183 17.65 15.79 8.24
C PRO A 183 17.63 17.19 8.91
N GLY A 184 18.76 17.58 9.49
CA GLY A 184 18.89 18.89 10.10
C GLY A 184 18.92 20.02 9.06
N LEU A 185 18.92 21.25 9.53
CA LEU A 185 19.07 22.43 8.67
C LEU A 185 20.38 22.36 7.86
N GLU A 186 20.25 22.30 6.54
CA GLU A 186 21.39 22.30 5.62
C GLU A 186 21.17 23.23 4.43
N ASN A 187 22.27 23.76 3.91
CA ASN A 187 22.22 24.65 2.75
C ASN A 187 21.87 23.86 1.49
N ILE A 188 20.89 24.37 0.73
CA ILE A 188 20.62 23.88 -0.61
C ILE A 188 21.91 24.04 -1.45
N PRO A 189 22.34 23.00 -2.19
CA PRO A 189 23.56 23.04 -2.99
C PRO A 189 23.64 24.30 -3.87
N GLY A 190 24.74 25.04 -3.75
CA GLY A 190 24.97 26.27 -4.52
C GLY A 190 24.27 27.52 -3.97
N THR A 191 23.68 27.47 -2.77
CA THR A 191 23.02 28.61 -2.14
C THR A 191 23.43 28.76 -0.67
N ASN A 192 23.08 29.91 -0.08
CA ASN A 192 23.17 30.14 1.37
C ASN A 192 21.80 29.97 2.06
N ILE A 193 20.84 29.31 1.40
CA ILE A 193 19.50 29.08 1.94
C ILE A 193 19.52 27.74 2.67
N ALA A 194 19.39 27.78 3.99
CA ALA A 194 19.23 26.58 4.80
C ALA A 194 17.76 26.15 4.80
N VAL A 195 17.52 24.86 4.54
CA VAL A 195 16.22 24.22 4.68
C VAL A 195 16.33 23.04 5.65
N PRO A 196 15.27 22.76 6.45
CA PRO A 196 15.16 21.52 7.19
C PRO A 196 15.08 20.33 6.22
#